data_AF-A0AAN9U0T4-F1
#
_entry.id   AF-A0AAN9U0T4-F1
#
_cell.length_a   1.000
_cell.length_b   1.000
_cell.length_c   1.000
_cell.angle_alpha   90.00
_cell.angle_beta   90.00
_cell.angle_gamma   90.00
#
_symmetry.space_group_name_H-M   'P 1'
#
loop_
_entity.id
_entity.type
_entity.pdbx_description
1 polymer ?
#
loop_
_entity_poly.entity_id
_entity_poly.type
_entity_poly.pdbx_seq_one_letter_code
_entity_poly.pdbx_strand_id
1 'polypeptide(L)'
;MRAPVKPFNLLNTLNEEAEHWPNGYGALVHNGRKQLFHLGQRLGHHYRNLLEPRNVNVTRDFQVVTTPVHRCYESAQHLLAGFFSLSSDWTWMEAVEKQPIPILYQSPDKASIIGNKKACPKYNKLLETNLPDPDSPEIEYFRHFVMNHTSHLNMTTLNDVFMFADYIKILEFMNLEHPKWLTADFKEKLYAFFDESFHFLSRSTEMIRLLSGPLIEDITVRFKEAIYAEPTNSKMFLYSGHDVSVHGLSKLLGFHLDFAPYFGSSLIFEVHKLSSTDHRIRILFSKDYSFDNVEVWRLPECEEFCPVGKFLQIVEKFFAKNWTSECLV
;
A
#
# COMPACT_ATOMS: atom_id res chain seq x y z
N MET A 1 7.70 4.33 -6.15
CA MET A 1 7.22 4.48 -7.54
C MET A 1 7.60 3.28 -8.38
N ARG A 2 6.75 2.87 -9.32
CA ARG A 2 6.97 1.76 -10.26
C ARG A 2 6.67 2.19 -11.70
N ALA A 3 7.07 1.34 -12.64
CA ALA A 3 6.54 1.37 -14.00
C ALA A 3 5.02 1.12 -14.00
N PRO A 4 4.29 1.54 -15.06
CA PRO A 4 2.90 1.16 -15.25
C PRO A 4 2.75 -0.36 -15.20
N VAL A 5 1.59 -0.90 -14.83
CA VAL A 5 1.38 -2.37 -14.88
C VAL A 5 0.93 -2.85 -16.26
N LYS A 6 0.38 -1.95 -17.08
CA LYS A 6 -0.11 -2.24 -18.43
C LYS A 6 0.46 -1.22 -19.42
N PRO A 7 1.00 -1.65 -20.58
CA PRO A 7 1.43 -0.75 -21.66
C PRO A 7 0.25 -0.06 -22.34
N PHE A 8 0.45 1.21 -22.69
CA PHE A 8 -0.43 1.97 -23.61
C PHE A 8 0.34 2.71 -24.71
N ASN A 9 1.68 2.62 -24.76
CA ASN A 9 2.50 3.09 -25.87
C ASN A 9 2.23 4.57 -26.26
N LEU A 10 2.03 5.45 -25.27
CA LEU A 10 1.78 6.88 -25.53
C LEU A 10 3.06 7.71 -25.68
N LEU A 11 4.22 7.12 -25.40
CA LEU A 11 5.52 7.74 -25.64
C LEU A 11 5.87 7.67 -27.14
N ASN A 12 6.69 8.59 -27.63
CA ASN A 12 6.85 8.85 -29.07
C ASN A 12 7.41 7.63 -29.83
N THR A 13 8.16 6.75 -29.15
CA THR A 13 8.64 5.50 -29.74
C THR A 13 8.59 4.32 -28.75
N LEU A 14 8.50 3.10 -29.28
CA LEU A 14 8.63 1.86 -28.49
C LEU A 14 10.00 1.75 -27.79
N ASN A 15 11.04 2.37 -28.37
CA ASN A 15 12.38 2.41 -27.78
C ASN A 15 12.39 3.30 -26.53
N GLU A 16 11.70 4.43 -26.53
CA GLU A 16 11.56 5.31 -25.35
C GLU A 16 10.88 4.59 -24.18
N GLU A 17 9.83 3.79 -24.43
CA GLU A 17 9.22 3.01 -23.35
C GLU A 17 10.18 2.01 -22.73
N ALA A 18 10.95 1.28 -23.55
CA ALA A 18 11.92 0.30 -23.04
C ALA A 18 13.05 0.97 -22.23
N GLU A 19 13.44 2.19 -22.60
CA GLU A 19 14.43 2.98 -21.86
C GLU A 19 13.92 3.45 -20.50
N HIS A 20 12.65 3.85 -20.41
CA HIS A 20 12.04 4.27 -19.14
C HIS A 20 11.68 3.09 -18.22
N TRP A 21 11.39 1.92 -18.79
CA TRP A 21 10.99 0.71 -18.07
C TRP A 21 12.00 -0.44 -18.27
N PRO A 22 13.28 -0.29 -17.89
CA PRO A 22 14.32 -1.28 -18.22
C PRO A 22 14.11 -2.64 -17.52
N ASN A 23 13.36 -2.66 -16.42
CA ASN A 23 12.99 -3.88 -15.70
C ASN A 23 11.56 -4.36 -16.04
N GLY A 24 10.95 -3.77 -17.07
CA GLY A 24 9.60 -4.07 -17.53
C GLY A 24 8.48 -3.42 -16.72
N TYR A 25 7.25 -3.65 -17.17
CA TYR A 25 6.02 -3.16 -16.57
C TYR A 25 5.82 -3.72 -15.15
N GLY A 26 5.34 -2.86 -14.24
CA GLY A 26 5.05 -3.18 -12.86
C GLY A 26 6.28 -3.29 -11.95
N ALA A 27 7.50 -3.18 -12.48
CA ALA A 27 8.75 -3.19 -11.73
C ALA A 27 9.02 -1.85 -11.04
N LEU A 28 9.79 -1.86 -9.95
CA LEU A 28 10.22 -0.63 -9.29
C LEU A 28 11.20 0.13 -10.20
N VAL A 29 10.98 1.43 -10.38
CA VAL A 29 11.90 2.28 -11.14
C VAL A 29 12.97 2.89 -10.22
N HIS A 30 14.06 3.38 -10.80
CA HIS A 30 15.18 3.95 -10.05
C HIS A 30 14.76 5.06 -9.08
N ASN A 31 13.89 5.97 -9.51
CA ASN A 31 13.36 7.01 -8.62
C ASN A 31 12.55 6.40 -7.47
N GLY A 32 11.80 5.33 -7.72
CA GLY A 32 11.09 4.59 -6.68
C GLY A 32 12.00 3.98 -5.62
N ARG A 33 13.14 3.41 -6.05
CA ARG A 33 14.19 2.91 -5.15
C ARG A 33 14.72 4.01 -4.23
N LYS A 34 15.07 5.17 -4.80
CA LYS A 34 15.55 6.34 -4.05
C LYS A 34 14.49 6.87 -3.08
N GLN A 35 13.24 7.00 -3.52
CA GLN A 35 12.13 7.44 -2.68
C GLN A 35 11.97 6.57 -1.45
N LEU A 36 11.97 5.25 -1.62
CA LEU A 36 11.83 4.29 -0.52
C LEU A 36 13.04 4.28 0.39
N PHE A 37 14.25 4.42 -0.17
CA PHE A 37 15.46 4.62 0.63
C PHE A 37 15.36 5.86 1.52
N HIS A 38 14.95 7.01 0.98
CA HIS A 38 14.79 8.23 1.76
C HIS A 38 13.65 8.15 2.77
N LEU A 39 12.52 7.52 2.41
CA LEU A 39 11.45 7.21 3.37
C LEU A 39 12.00 6.37 4.54
N GLY A 40 12.80 5.35 4.23
CA GLY A 40 13.52 4.56 5.20
C GLY A 40 14.35 5.42 6.14
N GLN A 41 15.16 6.33 5.62
CA GLN A 41 15.96 7.25 6.45
C GLN A 41 15.10 8.11 7.38
N ARG A 42 13.99 8.65 6.88
CA ARG A 42 13.07 9.47 7.70
C ARG A 42 12.42 8.65 8.81
N LEU A 43 11.95 7.44 8.50
CA LEU A 43 11.38 6.51 9.49
C LEU A 43 12.43 6.08 10.52
N GLY A 44 13.64 5.76 10.07
CA GLY A 44 14.77 5.42 10.95
C GLY A 44 15.12 6.56 11.90
N HIS A 45 15.11 7.80 11.41
CA HIS A 45 15.27 8.98 12.26
C HIS A 45 14.11 9.16 13.25
N HIS A 46 12.87 9.01 12.78
CA HIS A 46 11.66 9.18 13.59
C HIS A 46 11.59 8.17 14.74
N TYR A 47 11.95 6.90 14.48
CA TYR A 47 11.88 5.80 15.45
C TYR A 47 13.21 5.45 16.12
N ARG A 48 14.25 6.29 15.99
CA ARG A 48 15.59 6.03 16.52
C ARG A 48 15.64 5.73 18.02
N ASN A 49 14.72 6.31 18.80
CA ASN A 49 14.67 6.12 20.26
C ASN A 49 14.00 4.80 20.64
N LEU A 50 13.09 4.28 19.81
CA LEU A 50 12.49 2.96 20.01
C LEU A 50 13.52 1.83 19.79
N LEU A 51 14.49 2.12 18.92
CA LEU A 51 15.46 1.19 18.41
C LEU A 51 16.88 1.71 18.71
N GLU A 52 17.25 1.70 20.00
CA GLU A 52 18.60 2.09 20.42
C GLU A 52 19.68 1.36 19.60
N PRO A 53 20.45 2.03 18.74
CA PRO A 53 21.23 1.36 17.69
C PRO A 53 22.26 0.35 18.20
N ARG A 54 22.76 0.53 19.44
CA ARG A 54 23.79 -0.32 20.05
C ARG A 54 23.28 -1.69 20.52
N ASN A 55 21.97 -1.89 20.61
CA ASN A 55 21.36 -3.09 21.20
C ASN A 55 20.29 -3.76 20.34
N VAL A 56 20.08 -3.28 19.10
CA VAL A 56 19.08 -3.88 18.22
C VAL A 56 19.65 -5.16 17.62
N ASN A 57 19.02 -6.27 17.94
CA ASN A 57 19.20 -7.51 17.21
C ASN A 57 18.17 -7.53 16.09
N VAL A 58 18.59 -7.25 14.85
CA VAL A 58 17.67 -7.14 13.71
C VAL A 58 16.79 -8.37 13.53
N THR A 59 17.29 -9.57 13.77
CA THR A 59 16.48 -10.79 13.59
C THR A 59 15.46 -11.02 14.71
N ARG A 60 15.67 -10.40 15.88
CA ARG A 60 14.72 -10.43 17.01
C ARG A 60 13.78 -9.24 17.01
N ASP A 61 14.30 -8.04 16.74
CA ASP A 61 13.62 -6.77 16.97
C ASP A 61 12.85 -6.29 15.74
N PHE A 62 13.11 -6.87 14.56
CA PHE A 62 12.39 -6.59 13.31
C PHE A 62 11.79 -7.83 12.70
N GLN A 63 10.53 -7.69 12.25
CA GLN A 63 9.91 -8.65 11.37
C GLN A 63 9.39 -7.94 10.12
N VAL A 64 9.77 -8.46 8.95
CA VAL A 64 9.38 -7.89 7.67
C VAL A 64 8.63 -8.97 6.88
N VAL A 65 7.40 -8.64 6.48
CA VAL A 65 6.57 -9.49 5.64
C VAL A 65 6.15 -8.72 4.39
N THR A 66 6.00 -9.42 3.28
CA THR A 66 5.62 -8.82 2.01
C THR A 66 4.62 -9.70 1.26
N THR A 67 3.82 -9.07 0.40
CA THR A 67 3.05 -9.80 -0.60
C THR A 67 3.98 -10.44 -1.65
N PRO A 68 3.49 -11.43 -2.42
CA PRO A 68 4.25 -12.17 -3.45
C PRO A 68 4.76 -11.39 -4.67
N VAL A 69 4.88 -10.06 -4.59
CA VAL A 69 5.12 -9.23 -5.76
C VAL A 69 6.52 -8.63 -5.70
N HIS A 70 7.31 -8.81 -6.76
CA HIS A 70 8.71 -8.36 -6.84
C HIS A 70 8.92 -6.91 -6.38
N ARG A 71 8.07 -5.97 -6.81
CA ARG A 71 8.17 -4.56 -6.39
C ARG A 71 7.99 -4.36 -4.89
N CYS A 72 7.21 -5.20 -4.20
CA CYS A 72 6.98 -5.11 -2.75
C CYS A 72 8.20 -5.61 -1.97
N TYR A 73 8.83 -6.70 -2.43
CA TYR A 73 10.13 -7.17 -1.93
C TYR A 73 11.20 -6.10 -2.09
N GLU A 74 11.36 -5.60 -3.30
CA GLU A 74 12.36 -4.59 -3.62
C GLU A 74 12.10 -3.30 -2.84
N SER A 75 10.82 -2.95 -2.61
CA SER A 75 10.47 -1.78 -1.82
C SER A 75 10.89 -1.91 -0.36
N ALA A 76 10.62 -3.07 0.25
CA ALA A 76 11.05 -3.36 1.61
C ALA A 76 12.58 -3.31 1.73
N GLN A 77 13.31 -3.89 0.78
CA GLN A 77 14.78 -3.87 0.77
C GLN A 77 15.33 -2.44 0.76
N HIS A 78 14.82 -1.57 -0.12
CA HIS A 78 15.31 -0.20 -0.21
C HIS A 78 14.93 0.63 1.01
N LEU A 79 13.72 0.46 1.54
CA LEU A 79 13.28 1.13 2.76
C LEU A 79 14.15 0.73 3.95
N LEU A 80 14.38 -0.57 4.16
CA LEU A 80 15.24 -1.06 5.23
C LEU A 80 16.68 -0.56 5.04
N ALA A 81 17.19 -0.59 3.82
CA ALA A 81 18.53 -0.08 3.54
C ALA A 81 18.67 1.41 3.93
N GLY A 82 17.61 2.21 3.81
CA GLY A 82 17.56 3.59 4.29
C GLY A 82 17.42 3.69 5.81
N PHE A 83 16.51 2.90 6.38
CA PHE A 83 16.20 2.88 7.82
C PHE A 83 17.45 2.64 8.67
N PHE A 84 18.29 1.69 8.28
CA PHE A 84 19.50 1.34 9.02
C PHE A 84 20.75 2.13 8.60
N SER A 85 20.65 3.01 7.60
CA SER A 85 21.81 3.78 7.09
C SER A 85 22.33 4.86 8.04
N LEU A 86 21.55 5.25 9.05
CA LEU A 86 21.85 6.39 9.93
C LEU A 86 22.69 6.04 11.17
N SER A 87 23.00 4.76 11.42
CA SER A 87 23.82 4.38 12.57
C SER A 87 25.15 3.77 12.12
N SER A 88 26.23 4.42 12.54
CA SER A 88 27.62 3.97 12.40
C SER A 88 27.87 2.59 13.00
N ASP A 89 27.00 2.16 13.92
CA ASP A 89 27.16 0.92 14.69
C ASP A 89 26.66 -0.32 13.91
N TRP A 90 26.07 -0.14 12.71
CA TRP A 90 25.53 -1.23 11.86
C TRP A 90 26.50 -1.74 10.79
N THR A 91 27.73 -1.23 10.74
CA THR A 91 28.72 -1.60 9.73
C THR A 91 29.35 -2.95 10.06
N TRP A 92 28.99 -4.00 9.32
CA TRP A 92 29.54 -5.35 9.52
C TRP A 92 30.82 -5.60 8.70
N MET A 93 31.00 -4.93 7.54
CA MET A 93 32.23 -4.94 6.73
C MET A 93 32.31 -3.65 5.89
N GLU A 94 33.50 -3.05 5.74
CA GLU A 94 33.76 -1.82 4.95
C GLU A 94 33.32 -1.91 3.47
N ALA A 95 33.04 -3.10 2.94
CA ALA A 95 32.58 -3.32 1.56
C ALA A 95 31.11 -3.79 1.45
N VAL A 96 30.43 -4.11 2.56
CA VAL A 96 29.03 -4.56 2.60
C VAL A 96 28.35 -3.85 3.76
N GLU A 97 28.04 -2.57 3.55
CA GLU A 97 27.68 -1.64 4.63
C GLU A 97 26.32 -1.89 5.32
N LYS A 98 25.60 -3.00 5.04
CA LYS A 98 24.27 -3.26 5.62
C LYS A 98 24.05 -4.73 5.94
N GLN A 99 23.65 -5.01 7.17
CA GLN A 99 23.19 -6.34 7.59
C GLN A 99 21.95 -6.74 6.76
N PRO A 100 21.93 -7.92 6.12
CA PRO A 100 20.75 -8.38 5.41
C PRO A 100 19.61 -8.63 6.40
N ILE A 101 18.45 -8.04 6.14
CA ILE A 101 17.26 -8.20 6.97
C ILE A 101 16.37 -9.26 6.34
N PRO A 102 16.02 -10.34 7.06
CA PRO A 102 15.13 -11.35 6.53
C PRO A 102 13.77 -10.75 6.13
N ILE A 103 13.33 -11.05 4.91
CA ILE A 103 12.00 -10.68 4.40
C ILE A 103 11.22 -11.97 4.19
N LEU A 104 10.10 -12.11 4.89
CA LEU A 104 9.29 -13.32 4.90
C LEU A 104 8.15 -13.24 3.87
N TYR A 105 7.94 -14.33 3.12
CA TYR A 105 6.83 -14.52 2.17
C TYR A 105 5.55 -14.95 2.90
N GLN A 106 5.13 -14.24 3.95
CA GLN A 106 3.99 -14.66 4.79
C GLN A 106 3.07 -13.50 5.15
N SER A 107 2.98 -12.48 4.28
CA SER A 107 2.05 -11.38 4.55
C SER A 107 0.60 -11.89 4.59
N PRO A 108 -0.18 -11.52 5.62
CA PRO A 108 -1.61 -11.84 5.70
C PRO A 108 -2.47 -11.00 4.74
N ASP A 109 -1.88 -9.98 4.11
CA ASP A 109 -2.50 -9.11 3.11
C ASP A 109 -3.15 -9.90 1.96
N LYS A 110 -4.40 -9.56 1.64
CA LYS A 110 -5.22 -10.21 0.61
C LYS A 110 -5.46 -9.36 -0.63
N ALA A 111 -4.70 -8.29 -0.86
CA ALA A 111 -4.75 -7.46 -2.06
C ALA A 111 -4.82 -8.26 -3.39
N SER A 112 -4.13 -9.41 -3.44
CA SER A 112 -4.04 -10.28 -4.62
C SER A 112 -5.35 -10.98 -5.01
N ILE A 113 -6.41 -10.87 -4.21
CA ILE A 113 -7.72 -11.47 -4.55
C ILE A 113 -8.51 -10.66 -5.57
N ILE A 114 -8.18 -9.38 -5.76
CA ILE A 114 -8.88 -8.48 -6.70
C ILE A 114 -8.68 -9.00 -8.12
N GLY A 115 -9.77 -9.37 -8.79
CA GLY A 115 -9.75 -9.98 -10.12
C GLY A 115 -9.34 -11.46 -10.14
N ASN A 116 -8.92 -12.03 -9.00
CA ASN A 116 -8.57 -13.44 -8.89
C ASN A 116 -9.73 -14.26 -8.32
N LYS A 117 -10.67 -14.63 -9.19
CA LYS A 117 -11.87 -15.40 -8.83
C LYS A 117 -11.58 -16.71 -8.11
N LYS A 118 -10.42 -17.34 -8.35
CA LYS A 118 -10.04 -18.59 -7.68
C LYS A 118 -9.55 -18.36 -6.24
N ALA A 119 -8.87 -17.24 -5.98
CA ALA A 119 -8.35 -16.95 -4.66
C ALA A 119 -9.45 -16.63 -3.65
N CYS A 120 -10.48 -15.89 -4.07
CA CYS A 120 -11.67 -15.64 -3.25
C CYS A 120 -12.92 -15.46 -4.14
N PRO A 121 -13.65 -16.55 -4.44
CA PRO A 121 -14.86 -16.50 -5.26
C PRO A 121 -15.92 -15.52 -4.75
N LYS A 122 -16.17 -15.50 -3.44
CA LYS A 122 -17.18 -14.64 -2.82
C LYS A 122 -16.85 -13.15 -2.97
N TYR A 123 -15.60 -12.76 -2.68
CA TYR A 123 -15.16 -11.37 -2.83
C TYR A 123 -15.32 -10.89 -4.28
N ASN A 124 -14.93 -11.72 -5.26
CA ASN A 124 -15.03 -11.34 -6.67
C ASN A 124 -16.48 -11.24 -7.14
N LYS A 125 -17.39 -12.09 -6.64
CA LYS A 125 -18.83 -11.95 -6.89
C LYS A 125 -19.39 -10.64 -6.33
N LEU A 126 -18.99 -10.25 -5.12
CA LEU A 126 -19.37 -8.96 -4.52
C LEU A 126 -18.78 -7.77 -5.30
N LEU A 127 -17.54 -7.89 -5.75
CA LEU A 127 -16.89 -6.87 -6.57
C LEU A 127 -17.63 -6.68 -7.89
N GLU A 128 -18.01 -7.76 -8.59
CA GLU A 128 -18.79 -7.70 -9.84
C GLU A 128 -20.10 -6.94 -9.67
N THR A 129 -20.79 -7.11 -8.53
CA THR A 129 -22.03 -6.36 -8.24
C THR A 129 -21.82 -4.89 -7.87
N ASN A 130 -20.59 -4.52 -7.52
CA ASN A 130 -20.24 -3.17 -7.07
C ASN A 130 -19.55 -2.32 -8.13
N LEU A 131 -19.00 -2.93 -9.18
CA LEU A 131 -18.41 -2.21 -10.29
C LEU A 131 -19.50 -1.45 -11.07
N PRO A 132 -19.18 -0.26 -11.60
CA PRO A 132 -20.09 0.46 -12.49
C PRO A 132 -20.37 -0.35 -13.76
N ASP A 133 -21.52 -0.10 -14.36
CA ASP A 133 -21.91 -0.68 -15.64
C ASP A 133 -20.84 -0.35 -16.70
N PRO A 134 -20.19 -1.36 -17.32
CA PRO A 134 -19.18 -1.16 -18.35
C PRO A 134 -19.67 -0.34 -19.55
N ASP A 135 -20.98 -0.24 -19.76
CA ASP A 135 -21.62 0.52 -20.84
C ASP A 135 -22.20 1.86 -20.36
N SER A 136 -21.86 2.29 -19.14
CA SER A 136 -22.30 3.58 -18.61
C SER A 136 -21.75 4.76 -19.42
N PRO A 137 -22.49 5.90 -19.50
CA PRO A 137 -22.08 7.07 -20.25
C PRO A 137 -20.69 7.61 -19.88
N GLU A 138 -20.29 7.48 -18.60
CA GLU A 138 -19.00 7.92 -18.10
C GLU A 138 -17.84 7.06 -18.62
N ILE A 139 -17.99 5.73 -18.60
CA ILE A 139 -16.97 4.81 -19.13
C ILE A 139 -16.88 4.94 -20.66
N GLU A 140 -18.02 5.05 -21.34
CA GLU A 140 -18.07 5.28 -22.77
C GLU A 140 -17.46 6.63 -23.18
N TYR A 141 -17.59 7.67 -22.35
CA TYR A 141 -16.90 8.94 -22.55
C TYR A 141 -15.38 8.75 -22.57
N PHE A 142 -14.80 8.05 -21.59
CA PHE A 142 -13.36 7.82 -21.54
C PHE A 142 -12.86 6.99 -22.74
N ARG A 143 -13.56 5.91 -23.07
CA ARG A 143 -13.21 5.05 -24.21
C ARG A 143 -13.25 5.81 -25.52
N HIS A 144 -14.36 6.50 -25.82
CA HIS A 144 -14.50 7.27 -27.05
C HIS A 144 -13.49 8.41 -27.14
N PHE A 145 -13.23 9.10 -26.03
CA PHE A 145 -12.22 10.17 -26.01
C PHE A 145 -10.85 9.64 -26.44
N VAL A 146 -10.40 8.50 -25.90
CA VAL A 146 -9.12 7.91 -26.27
C VAL A 146 -9.13 7.41 -27.72
N MET A 147 -10.16 6.65 -28.13
CA MET A 147 -10.26 6.12 -29.50
C MET A 147 -10.34 7.20 -30.59
N ASN A 148 -10.92 8.37 -30.28
CA ASN A 148 -10.98 9.49 -31.24
C ASN A 148 -9.62 10.16 -31.47
N HIS A 149 -8.66 10.01 -30.55
CA HIS A 149 -7.33 10.61 -30.66
C HIS A 149 -6.24 9.62 -31.05
N THR A 150 -6.51 8.31 -30.95
CA THR A 150 -5.56 7.27 -31.33
C THR A 150 -6.27 6.03 -31.85
N SER A 151 -5.83 5.54 -33.02
CA SER A 151 -6.32 4.32 -33.65
C SER A 151 -5.63 3.04 -33.17
N HIS A 152 -4.54 3.15 -32.40
CA HIS A 152 -3.78 1.98 -31.93
C HIS A 152 -4.20 1.52 -30.52
N LEU A 153 -4.92 2.36 -29.76
CA LEU A 153 -5.47 1.98 -28.48
C LEU A 153 -6.92 1.53 -28.61
N ASN A 154 -7.19 0.32 -28.13
CA ASN A 154 -8.54 -0.20 -28.01
C ASN A 154 -8.83 -0.51 -26.53
N MET A 155 -9.61 0.35 -25.89
CA MET A 155 -10.03 0.20 -24.51
C MET A 155 -11.40 -0.48 -24.47
N THR A 156 -11.45 -1.76 -24.08
CA THR A 156 -12.66 -2.59 -24.19
C THR A 156 -13.26 -2.92 -22.84
N THR A 157 -12.48 -2.81 -21.76
CA THR A 157 -12.93 -3.16 -20.42
C THR A 157 -12.89 -1.95 -19.49
N LEU A 158 -13.67 -2.00 -18.41
CA LEU A 158 -13.57 -1.04 -17.31
C LEU A 158 -12.14 -0.99 -16.73
N ASN A 159 -11.51 -2.16 -16.60
CA ASN A 159 -10.13 -2.25 -16.12
C ASN A 159 -9.15 -1.50 -17.04
N ASP A 160 -9.41 -1.42 -18.34
CA ASP A 160 -8.56 -0.62 -19.25
C ASP A 160 -8.60 0.86 -18.91
N VAL A 161 -9.76 1.40 -18.54
CA VAL A 161 -9.91 2.79 -18.09
C VAL A 161 -9.10 3.05 -16.83
N PHE A 162 -9.19 2.16 -15.85
CA PHE A 162 -8.40 2.29 -14.61
C PHE A 162 -6.90 2.18 -14.86
N MET A 163 -6.47 1.20 -15.68
CA MET A 163 -5.05 1.03 -16.00
C MET A 163 -4.52 2.19 -16.86
N PHE A 164 -5.36 2.78 -17.70
CA PHE A 164 -5.00 3.96 -18.48
C PHE A 164 -4.76 5.16 -17.56
N ALA A 165 -5.64 5.39 -16.59
CA ALA A 165 -5.43 6.42 -15.57
C ALA A 165 -4.14 6.21 -14.78
N ASP A 166 -3.85 4.98 -14.31
CA ASP A 166 -2.58 4.64 -13.64
C ASP A 166 -1.37 4.96 -14.53
N TYR A 167 -1.45 4.62 -15.82
CA TYR A 167 -0.39 4.88 -16.78
C TYR A 167 -0.12 6.39 -16.94
N ILE A 168 -1.16 7.22 -17.16
CA ILE A 168 -0.97 8.68 -17.29
C ILE A 168 -0.43 9.28 -15.98
N LYS A 169 -0.98 8.89 -14.81
CA LYS A 169 -0.49 9.35 -13.50
C LYS A 169 1.00 9.05 -13.33
N ILE A 170 1.47 7.89 -13.78
CA ILE A 170 2.90 7.51 -13.72
C ILE A 170 3.76 8.34 -14.67
N LEU A 171 3.30 8.58 -15.91
CA LEU A 171 4.03 9.45 -16.85
C LEU A 171 4.21 10.85 -16.26
N GLU A 172 3.13 11.44 -15.72
CA GLU A 172 3.18 12.76 -15.08
C GLU A 172 4.09 12.77 -13.86
N PHE A 173 3.99 11.74 -13.00
CA PHE A 173 4.85 11.63 -11.82
C PHE A 173 6.35 11.58 -12.22
N MET A 174 6.66 10.96 -13.35
CA MET A 174 8.02 10.88 -13.88
C MET A 174 8.44 12.08 -14.72
N ASN A 175 7.58 13.09 -14.87
CA ASN A 175 7.77 14.23 -15.76
C ASN A 175 8.07 13.81 -17.21
N LEU A 176 7.44 12.73 -17.67
CA LEU A 176 7.56 12.25 -19.04
C LEU A 176 6.56 12.98 -19.94
N GLU A 177 7.03 13.37 -21.12
CA GLU A 177 6.17 13.99 -22.13
C GLU A 177 5.11 12.98 -22.58
N HIS A 178 3.89 13.46 -22.72
CA HIS A 178 2.74 12.66 -23.12
C HIS A 178 1.87 13.47 -24.09
N PRO A 179 1.00 12.82 -24.87
CA PRO A 179 0.29 13.49 -25.96
C PRO A 179 -0.54 14.69 -25.51
N LYS A 180 -0.45 15.81 -26.25
CA LYS A 180 -1.13 17.08 -25.92
C LYS A 180 -2.66 17.01 -25.91
N TRP A 181 -3.23 15.98 -26.54
CA TRP A 181 -4.69 15.75 -26.51
C TRP A 181 -5.19 15.28 -25.14
N LEU A 182 -4.31 14.84 -24.25
CA LEU A 182 -4.62 14.61 -22.84
C LEU A 182 -4.72 15.95 -22.10
N THR A 183 -5.84 16.64 -22.31
CA THR A 183 -6.11 17.93 -21.69
C THR A 183 -6.22 17.83 -20.18
N ALA A 184 -6.05 18.96 -19.48
CA ALA A 184 -6.21 19.01 -18.02
C ALA A 184 -7.63 18.57 -17.58
N ASP A 185 -8.68 19.02 -18.27
CA ASP A 185 -10.08 18.65 -17.99
C ASP A 185 -10.33 17.15 -18.14
N PHE A 186 -9.79 16.52 -19.19
CA PHE A 186 -9.91 15.08 -19.37
C PHE A 186 -9.20 14.31 -18.26
N LYS A 187 -7.96 14.70 -17.93
CA LYS A 187 -7.17 14.06 -16.88
C LYS A 187 -7.82 14.20 -15.50
N GLU A 188 -8.37 15.38 -15.18
CA GLU A 188 -9.08 15.61 -13.93
C GLU A 188 -10.25 14.63 -13.74
N LYS A 189 -11.11 14.49 -14.77
CA LYS A 189 -12.22 13.53 -14.75
C LYS A 189 -11.74 12.08 -14.65
N LEU A 190 -10.72 11.73 -15.44
CA LEU A 190 -10.15 10.38 -15.44
C LEU A 190 -9.55 10.03 -14.07
N TYR A 191 -8.89 10.97 -13.42
CA TYR A 191 -8.26 10.76 -12.13
C TYR A 191 -9.27 10.68 -11.00
N ALA A 192 -10.30 11.53 -11.02
CA ALA A 192 -11.41 11.42 -10.08
C ALA A 192 -12.08 10.04 -10.17
N PHE A 193 -12.33 9.55 -11.39
CA PHE A 193 -12.88 8.21 -11.62
C PHE A 193 -11.94 7.09 -11.14
N PHE A 194 -10.63 7.22 -11.37
CA PHE A 194 -9.65 6.28 -10.84
C PHE A 194 -9.60 6.27 -9.31
N ASP A 195 -9.66 7.44 -8.68
CA ASP A 195 -9.66 7.56 -7.22
C ASP A 195 -10.95 6.97 -6.62
N GLU A 196 -12.11 7.21 -7.25
CA GLU A 196 -13.38 6.58 -6.86
C GLU A 196 -13.34 5.04 -6.97
N SER A 197 -12.58 4.50 -7.93
CA SER A 197 -12.51 3.06 -8.17
C SER A 197 -12.09 2.24 -6.93
N PHE A 198 -11.30 2.85 -6.03
CA PHE A 198 -10.90 2.22 -4.78
C PHE A 198 -12.09 1.98 -3.84
N HIS A 199 -13.09 2.85 -3.87
CA HIS A 199 -14.31 2.65 -3.08
C HIS A 199 -15.11 1.43 -3.54
N PHE A 200 -15.06 1.07 -4.84
CA PHE A 200 -15.71 -0.15 -5.35
C PHE A 200 -15.12 -1.43 -4.73
N LEU A 201 -13.86 -1.39 -4.29
CA LEU A 201 -13.15 -2.52 -3.66
C LEU A 201 -13.57 -2.75 -2.20
N SER A 202 -14.25 -1.80 -1.57
CA SER A 202 -14.47 -1.81 -0.11
C SER A 202 -15.86 -1.31 0.30
N ARG A 203 -16.87 -1.44 -0.57
CA ARG A 203 -18.23 -0.91 -0.33
C ARG A 203 -18.97 -1.56 0.84
N SER A 204 -18.81 -2.88 1.03
CA SER A 204 -19.54 -3.61 2.07
C SER A 204 -18.60 -4.06 3.20
N THR A 205 -19.14 -4.20 4.40
CA THR A 205 -18.43 -4.78 5.56
C THR A 205 -17.84 -6.15 5.22
N GLU A 206 -18.56 -6.95 4.43
CA GLU A 206 -18.09 -8.27 4.00
C GLU A 206 -16.88 -8.19 3.06
N MET A 207 -16.88 -7.26 2.10
CA MET A 207 -15.70 -7.05 1.25
C MET A 207 -14.49 -6.58 2.06
N ILE A 208 -14.70 -5.65 2.99
CA ILE A 208 -13.64 -5.15 3.88
C ILE A 208 -13.08 -6.29 4.74
N ARG A 209 -13.95 -7.17 5.28
CA ARG A 209 -13.54 -8.37 6.02
C ARG A 209 -12.67 -9.30 5.20
N LEU A 210 -13.07 -9.59 3.97
CA LEU A 210 -12.33 -10.50 3.08
C LEU A 210 -11.01 -9.89 2.56
N LEU A 211 -10.97 -8.57 2.33
CA LEU A 211 -9.80 -7.88 1.80
C LEU A 211 -8.76 -7.53 2.87
N SER A 212 -9.21 -6.96 4.00
CA SER A 212 -8.33 -6.35 5.00
C SER A 212 -8.44 -6.97 6.39
N GLY A 213 -9.45 -7.81 6.63
CA GLY A 213 -9.64 -8.53 7.90
C GLY A 213 -8.40 -9.33 8.35
N PRO A 214 -7.80 -10.18 7.50
CA PRO A 214 -6.61 -10.94 7.87
C PRO A 214 -5.42 -10.06 8.29
N LEU A 215 -5.23 -8.92 7.64
CA LEU A 215 -4.12 -8.01 7.94
C LEU A 215 -4.33 -7.28 9.27
N ILE A 216 -5.53 -6.76 9.55
CA ILE A 216 -5.80 -6.11 10.83
C ILE A 216 -5.81 -7.09 12.01
N GLU A 217 -6.19 -8.34 11.76
CA GLU A 217 -6.13 -9.43 12.74
C GLU A 217 -4.68 -9.73 13.13
N ASP A 218 -3.78 -9.87 12.15
CA ASP A 218 -2.35 -10.08 12.43
C ASP A 218 -1.72 -8.88 13.14
N ILE A 219 -2.00 -7.64 12.70
CA ILE A 219 -1.56 -6.42 13.39
C ILE A 219 -2.01 -6.42 14.86
N THR A 220 -3.26 -6.83 15.11
CA THR A 220 -3.80 -6.93 16.47
C THR A 220 -3.09 -8.00 17.31
N VAL A 221 -2.75 -9.14 16.70
CA VAL A 221 -1.92 -10.16 17.36
C VAL A 221 -0.57 -9.57 17.76
N ARG A 222 0.07 -8.75 16.91
CA ARG A 222 1.34 -8.08 17.24
C ARG A 222 1.21 -7.10 18.39
N PHE A 223 0.10 -6.39 18.51
CA PHE A 223 -0.15 -5.56 19.69
C PHE A 223 -0.28 -6.40 20.96
N LYS A 224 -1.01 -7.52 20.91
CA LYS A 224 -1.17 -8.42 22.07
C LYS A 224 0.18 -9.02 22.48
N GLU A 225 1.00 -9.44 21.52
CA GLU A 225 2.36 -9.92 21.76
C GLU A 225 3.26 -8.84 22.38
N ALA A 226 3.19 -7.59 21.89
CA ALA A 226 3.98 -6.49 22.43
C ALA A 226 3.58 -6.09 23.87
N ILE A 227 2.30 -6.29 24.24
CA ILE A 227 1.75 -5.88 25.53
C ILE A 227 1.87 -6.98 26.59
N TYR A 228 1.59 -8.24 26.21
CA TYR A 228 1.38 -9.33 27.17
C TYR A 228 2.45 -10.42 27.14
N ALA A 229 3.29 -10.49 26.11
CA ALA A 229 4.33 -11.52 26.03
C ALA A 229 5.68 -10.99 26.56
N GLU A 230 6.60 -11.93 26.84
CA GLU A 230 7.94 -11.65 27.37
C GLU A 230 8.76 -10.73 26.42
N PRO A 231 9.77 -9.98 26.92
CA PRO A 231 10.53 -8.95 26.19
C PRO A 231 11.34 -9.42 24.96
N THR A 232 11.18 -10.67 24.52
CA THR A 232 11.94 -11.29 23.42
C THR A 232 11.32 -11.06 22.03
N ASN A 233 10.20 -10.35 21.93
CA ASN A 233 9.46 -10.17 20.67
C ASN A 233 9.91 -8.94 19.86
N SER A 234 9.65 -8.99 18.54
CA SER A 234 9.93 -7.90 17.61
C SER A 234 9.33 -6.58 18.07
N LYS A 235 10.15 -5.53 18.01
CA LYS A 235 9.76 -4.15 18.34
C LYS A 235 9.10 -3.44 17.17
N MET A 236 9.40 -3.87 15.95
CA MET A 236 8.87 -3.28 14.72
C MET A 236 8.46 -4.36 13.72
N PHE A 237 7.28 -4.18 13.14
CA PHE A 237 6.72 -5.03 12.09
C PHE A 237 6.50 -4.18 10.84
N LEU A 238 7.07 -4.61 9.71
CA LEU A 238 6.92 -3.95 8.42
C LEU A 238 6.12 -4.86 7.47
N TYR A 239 4.97 -4.35 7.03
CA TYR A 239 4.14 -4.99 6.01
C TYR A 239 4.33 -4.25 4.68
N SER A 240 5.03 -4.86 3.74
CA SER A 240 5.16 -4.32 2.38
C SER A 240 4.03 -4.85 1.50
N GLY A 241 3.10 -3.96 1.13
CA GLY A 241 1.88 -4.29 0.40
C GLY A 241 1.63 -3.38 -0.79
N HIS A 242 0.37 -3.01 -0.97
CA HIS A 242 -0.13 -2.26 -2.12
C HIS A 242 -0.92 -1.03 -1.66
N ASP A 243 -1.20 -0.14 -2.61
CA ASP A 243 -2.19 0.93 -2.48
C ASP A 243 -3.54 0.40 -1.97
N VAL A 244 -4.02 -0.72 -2.50
CA VAL A 244 -5.26 -1.37 -2.04
C VAL A 244 -5.18 -1.86 -0.59
N SER A 245 -3.99 -2.21 -0.10
CA SER A 245 -3.76 -2.63 1.29
C SER A 245 -3.94 -1.45 2.24
N VAL A 246 -3.35 -0.30 1.89
CA VAL A 246 -3.48 0.95 2.64
C VAL A 246 -4.92 1.44 2.60
N HIS A 247 -5.55 1.45 1.43
CA HIS A 247 -6.95 1.87 1.28
C HIS A 247 -7.90 0.98 2.09
N GLY A 248 -7.76 -0.35 1.98
CA GLY A 248 -8.62 -1.29 2.68
C GLY A 248 -8.53 -1.19 4.20
N LEU A 249 -7.31 -1.07 4.74
CA LEU A 249 -7.11 -0.81 6.17
C LEU A 249 -7.68 0.56 6.60
N SER A 250 -7.47 1.60 5.80
CA SER A 250 -8.00 2.94 6.07
C SER A 250 -9.53 2.90 6.18
N LYS A 251 -10.19 2.26 5.19
CA LYS A 251 -11.65 2.08 5.18
C LYS A 251 -12.15 1.27 6.37
N LEU A 252 -11.46 0.19 6.72
CA LEU A 252 -11.77 -0.68 7.87
C LEU A 252 -11.77 0.10 9.19
N LEU A 253 -10.80 0.99 9.35
CA LEU A 253 -10.66 1.84 10.53
C LEU A 253 -11.64 3.04 10.54
N GLY A 254 -12.46 3.18 9.50
CA GLY A 254 -13.44 4.26 9.37
C GLY A 254 -12.91 5.54 8.73
N PHE A 255 -11.68 5.53 8.20
CA PHE A 255 -11.13 6.66 7.46
C PHE A 255 -11.56 6.60 6.00
N HIS A 256 -11.80 7.77 5.41
CA HIS A 256 -12.17 7.91 4.01
C HIS A 256 -11.05 8.65 3.29
N LEU A 257 -10.42 7.94 2.35
CA LEU A 257 -9.45 8.51 1.44
C LEU A 257 -10.18 8.83 0.15
N ASP A 258 -10.23 10.11 -0.21
CA ASP A 258 -10.82 10.60 -1.47
C ASP A 258 -9.85 10.47 -2.66
N PHE A 259 -8.75 9.73 -2.46
CA PHE A 259 -7.68 9.52 -3.44
C PHE A 259 -7.12 8.10 -3.34
N ALA A 260 -6.64 7.57 -4.46
CA ALA A 260 -5.81 6.38 -4.47
C ALA A 260 -4.50 6.62 -3.69
N PRO A 261 -4.09 5.74 -2.76
CA PRO A 261 -2.86 5.93 -1.99
C PRO A 261 -1.62 6.12 -2.86
N TYR A 262 -0.80 7.12 -2.56
CA TYR A 262 0.38 7.47 -3.36
C TYR A 262 1.56 6.53 -3.08
N PHE A 263 2.58 6.57 -3.94
CA PHE A 263 3.79 5.78 -3.73
C PHE A 263 4.49 6.14 -2.41
N GLY A 264 4.75 5.11 -1.60
CA GLY A 264 5.37 5.27 -0.28
C GLY A 264 4.41 5.73 0.81
N SER A 265 3.10 5.83 0.52
CA SER A 265 2.08 6.04 1.55
C SER A 265 2.20 4.97 2.64
N SER A 266 2.06 5.37 3.89
CA SER A 266 2.28 4.48 5.04
C SER A 266 1.19 4.68 6.08
N LEU A 267 0.62 3.57 6.57
CA LEU A 267 -0.25 3.55 7.74
C LEU A 267 0.54 2.92 8.89
N ILE A 268 0.75 3.68 9.97
CA ILE A 268 1.63 3.29 11.07
C ILE A 268 0.81 3.18 12.33
N PHE A 269 1.01 2.09 13.06
CA PHE A 269 0.37 1.86 14.35
C PHE A 269 1.44 1.80 15.43
N GLU A 270 1.27 2.61 16.46
CA GLU A 270 2.20 2.68 17.58
C GLU A 270 1.50 2.19 18.86
N VAL A 271 2.16 1.28 19.58
CA VAL A 271 1.73 0.84 20.91
C VAL A 271 2.48 1.68 21.95
N HIS A 272 1.75 2.51 22.68
CA HIS A 272 2.26 3.37 23.74
C HIS A 272 1.93 2.79 25.10
N LYS A 273 2.93 2.71 25.97
CA LYS A 273 2.79 2.28 27.37
C LYS A 273 2.78 3.50 28.28
N LEU A 274 1.62 3.85 28.84
CA LEU A 274 1.46 4.98 29.77
C LEU A 274 1.67 4.54 31.22
N SER A 275 1.35 3.28 31.54
CA SER A 275 1.64 2.65 32.83
C SER A 275 1.79 1.12 32.66
N SER A 276 1.96 0.36 33.73
CA SER A 276 2.04 -1.11 33.65
C SER A 276 0.76 -1.75 33.09
N THR A 277 -0.40 -1.13 33.29
CA THR A 277 -1.71 -1.66 32.87
C THR A 277 -2.35 -0.83 31.75
N ASP A 278 -1.82 0.37 31.48
CA ASP A 278 -2.36 1.29 30.49
C ASP A 278 -1.52 1.26 29.20
N HIS A 279 -2.10 0.64 28.16
CA HIS A 279 -1.59 0.64 26.80
C HIS A 279 -2.58 1.33 25.85
N ARG A 280 -2.04 2.15 24.95
CA ARG A 280 -2.79 2.95 23.97
C ARG A 280 -2.25 2.74 22.56
N ILE A 281 -3.13 2.80 21.57
CA ILE A 281 -2.79 2.74 20.15
C ILE A 281 -2.88 4.14 19.56
N ARG A 282 -1.82 4.57 18.88
CA ARG A 282 -1.81 5.78 18.05
C ARG A 282 -1.69 5.36 16.58
N ILE A 283 -2.49 5.98 15.72
CA ILE A 283 -2.50 5.68 14.27
C ILE A 283 -2.01 6.91 13.54
N LEU A 284 -0.98 6.72 12.70
CA LEU A 284 -0.41 7.75 11.86
C LEU A 284 -0.60 7.40 10.39
N PHE A 285 -0.89 8.39 9.57
CA PHE A 285 -0.95 8.25 8.12
C PHE A 285 0.00 9.21 7.45
N SER A 286 0.89 8.68 6.61
CA SER A 286 1.68 9.47 5.67
C SER A 286 1.15 9.27 4.27
N LYS A 287 0.79 10.37 3.61
CA LYS A 287 0.20 10.35 2.27
C LYS A 287 1.14 9.77 1.21
N ASP A 288 2.44 9.98 1.34
CA ASP A 288 3.45 9.57 0.37
C ASP A 288 4.82 9.32 1.01
N TYR A 289 5.82 9.02 0.16
CA TYR A 289 7.21 8.76 0.54
C TYR A 289 7.93 9.96 1.19
N SER A 290 7.39 11.18 1.11
CA SER A 290 8.01 12.35 1.75
C SER A 290 7.94 12.23 3.27
N PHE A 291 6.89 11.65 3.85
CA PHE A 291 6.77 11.60 5.31
C PHE A 291 6.85 12.98 5.99
N ASP A 292 6.58 14.07 5.26
CA ASP A 292 6.69 15.44 5.79
C ASP A 292 5.39 15.91 6.47
N ASN A 293 4.25 15.36 6.06
CA ASN A 293 2.92 15.69 6.60
C ASN A 293 2.24 14.44 7.17
N VAL A 294 2.78 13.95 8.29
CA VAL A 294 2.23 12.78 8.98
C VAL A 294 0.99 13.19 9.77
N GLU A 295 -0.16 12.63 9.42
CA GLU A 295 -1.43 12.90 10.06
C GLU A 295 -1.70 11.94 11.22
N VAL A 296 -2.28 12.46 12.30
CA VAL A 296 -2.82 11.64 13.39
C VAL A 296 -4.26 11.27 13.07
N TRP A 297 -4.53 9.98 12.99
CA TRP A 297 -5.82 9.41 12.66
C TRP A 297 -6.53 8.92 13.93
N ARG A 298 -7.69 9.52 14.23
CA ARG A 298 -8.48 9.24 15.44
C ARG A 298 -9.64 8.31 15.10
N LEU A 299 -9.69 7.16 15.76
CA LEU A 299 -10.81 6.25 15.63
C LEU A 299 -12.09 6.88 16.22
N PRO A 300 -13.28 6.46 15.75
CA PRO A 300 -14.54 6.88 16.37
C PRO A 300 -14.52 6.64 17.88
N GLU A 301 -14.90 7.66 18.65
CA GLU A 301 -14.93 7.62 20.12
C GLU A 301 -13.54 7.45 20.79
N CYS A 302 -12.45 7.74 20.07
CA CYS A 302 -11.09 7.77 20.60
C CYS A 302 -10.43 9.13 20.38
N GLU A 303 -9.62 9.55 21.35
CA GLU A 303 -8.62 10.59 21.16
C GLU A 303 -7.41 10.04 20.36
N GLU A 304 -6.36 10.83 20.22
CA GLU A 304 -5.11 10.43 19.55
C GLU A 304 -4.52 9.11 20.08
N PHE A 305 -4.58 8.90 21.39
CA PHE A 305 -4.11 7.68 22.05
C PHE A 305 -5.31 6.82 22.48
N CYS A 306 -5.75 5.94 21.58
CA CYS A 306 -6.94 5.11 21.78
C CYS A 306 -6.66 3.94 22.74
N PRO A 307 -7.47 3.71 23.80
CA PRO A 307 -7.32 2.54 24.66
C PRO A 307 -7.30 1.24 23.87
N VAL A 308 -6.31 0.36 24.12
CA VAL A 308 -6.17 -0.88 23.35
C VAL A 308 -7.46 -1.71 23.35
N GLY A 309 -8.17 -1.80 24.48
CA GLY A 309 -9.45 -2.50 24.55
C GLY A 309 -10.53 -1.89 23.64
N LYS A 310 -10.58 -0.57 23.50
CA LYS A 310 -11.51 0.13 22.58
C LYS A 310 -11.11 -0.08 21.13
N PHE A 311 -9.81 0.00 20.82
CA PHE A 311 -9.29 -0.34 19.49
C PHE A 311 -9.71 -1.76 19.07
N LEU A 312 -9.50 -2.75 19.95
CA LEU A 312 -9.86 -4.15 19.70
C LEU A 312 -11.36 -4.30 19.41
N GLN A 313 -12.23 -3.68 20.22
CA GLN A 313 -13.69 -3.71 19.99
C GLN A 313 -14.09 -3.16 18.62
N ILE A 314 -13.38 -2.15 18.12
CA ILE A 314 -13.65 -1.53 16.82
C ILE A 314 -13.24 -2.48 15.69
N VAL A 315 -12.08 -3.14 15.79
CA VAL A 315 -11.51 -3.91 14.68
C VAL A 315 -11.90 -5.39 14.68
N GLU A 316 -12.24 -5.98 15.83
CA GLU A 316 -12.56 -7.43 15.97
C GLU A 316 -13.76 -7.86 15.11
N LYS A 317 -14.72 -6.95 14.88
CA LYS A 317 -15.85 -7.20 13.97
C LYS A 317 -15.44 -7.41 12.52
N PHE A 318 -14.18 -7.10 12.16
CA PHE A 318 -13.65 -7.28 10.81
C PHE A 318 -12.75 -8.52 10.66
N PHE A 319 -12.45 -9.26 11.74
CA PHE A 319 -11.54 -10.41 11.68
C PHE A 319 -12.13 -11.55 10.85
N ALA A 320 -11.30 -12.17 10.02
CA ALA A 320 -11.70 -13.23 9.11
C ALA A 320 -11.35 -14.60 9.72
N LYS A 321 -12.15 -15.01 10.72
CA LYS A 321 -11.93 -16.20 11.57
C LYS A 321 -11.50 -17.45 10.79
N ASN A 322 -12.16 -17.71 9.67
CA ASN A 322 -11.72 -18.73 8.72
C ASN A 322 -11.87 -18.18 7.30
N TRP A 323 -10.89 -17.37 6.92
CA TRP A 323 -10.85 -16.69 5.63
C TRP A 323 -11.13 -17.61 4.43
N THR A 324 -10.53 -18.81 4.41
CA THR A 324 -10.72 -19.76 3.31
C THR A 324 -12.18 -20.18 3.17
N SER A 325 -12.86 -20.47 4.28
CA SER A 325 -14.28 -20.80 4.27
C SER A 325 -15.17 -19.59 3.96
N GLU A 326 -14.81 -18.40 4.45
CA GLU A 326 -15.54 -17.16 4.20
C GLU A 326 -15.45 -16.72 2.73
N CYS A 327 -14.42 -17.17 2.00
CA CYS A 327 -14.24 -16.91 0.57
C CYS A 327 -15.07 -17.81 -0.36
N LEU A 328 -15.67 -18.89 0.16
CA LEU A 328 -16.54 -19.77 -0.63
C LEU A 328 -17.90 -19.11 -0.87
N VAL A 329 -18.54 -19.45 -1.99
CA VAL A 329 -19.87 -18.94 -2.41
C VAL A 329 -20.98 -19.85 -1.90
#